data_AF-A0A5K7ZDS4-F1
#
_entry.id   AF-A0A5K7ZDS4-F1
#
_cell.length_a   1.000
_cell.length_b   1.000
_cell.length_c   1.000
_cell.angle_alpha   90.00
_cell.angle_beta   90.00
_cell.angle_gamma   90.00
#
_symmetry.space_group_name_H-M   'P 1'
#
loop_
_entity.id
_entity.type
_entity.pdbx_description
1 polymer ?
#
loop_
_entity_poly.entity_id
_entity_poly.type
_entity_poly.pdbx_seq_one_letter_code
_entity_poly.pdbx_strand_id
1 'polypeptide(L)'
;MVQWNMPVEPDELLYALKVGNAAALNQMPLKHTPGEGLEIVDEETGHIQTVHFADNAVNRFGVAIAHEFDNMGSKFFSLMTRIGALMRLLEDDRAKPYVQLEGEFTKIRNAMIETMASFPISPEGFLDVDRFFSHLEKSGDKRTCQAGKTRDSRLNG
;
A
#
# COMPACT_ATOMS: atom_id res chain seq x y z
N MET A 1 -1.11 -23.20 3.07
CA MET A 1 -1.43 -22.02 3.91
C MET A 1 -1.06 -20.78 3.12
N VAL A 2 -1.96 -19.81 3.04
CA VAL A 2 -1.67 -18.50 2.44
C VAL A 2 -0.70 -17.78 3.38
N GLN A 3 0.50 -17.46 2.92
CA GLN A 3 1.41 -16.56 3.63
C GLN A 3 1.05 -15.13 3.21
N TRP A 4 0.45 -14.36 4.11
CA TRP A 4 0.23 -12.93 3.91
C TRP A 4 1.19 -12.13 4.78
N ASN A 5 1.26 -10.82 4.55
CA ASN A 5 2.18 -9.89 5.21
C ASN A 5 3.66 -10.06 4.79
N MET A 6 3.87 -10.44 3.53
CA MET A 6 5.20 -10.50 2.92
C MET A 6 5.67 -9.10 2.48
N PRO A 7 6.98 -8.86 2.32
CA PRO A 7 7.49 -7.74 1.53
C PRO A 7 6.84 -7.73 0.14
N VAL A 8 6.60 -6.53 -0.37
CA VAL A 8 6.09 -6.29 -1.73
C VAL A 8 7.05 -5.38 -2.47
N GLU A 9 6.96 -5.33 -3.79
CA GLU A 9 7.75 -4.36 -4.54
C GLU A 9 7.19 -2.93 -4.32
N PRO A 10 8.04 -1.89 -4.20
CA PRO A 10 7.57 -0.52 -4.03
C PRO A 10 6.62 -0.05 -5.14
N ASP A 11 6.89 -0.46 -6.37
CA ASP A 11 6.05 -0.11 -7.53
C ASP A 11 4.68 -0.80 -7.46
N GLU A 12 4.61 -2.02 -6.92
CA GLU A 12 3.33 -2.72 -6.69
C GLU A 12 2.50 -2.01 -5.62
N LEU A 13 3.13 -1.61 -4.51
CA LEU A 13 2.46 -0.84 -3.44
C LEU A 13 1.95 0.51 -3.96
N LEU A 14 2.77 1.21 -4.74
CA LEU A 14 2.39 2.48 -5.35
C LEU A 14 1.26 2.31 -6.37
N TYR A 15 1.32 1.26 -7.20
CA TYR A 15 0.28 0.95 -8.17
C TYR A 15 -1.04 0.60 -7.47
N ALA A 16 -1.01 -0.23 -6.43
CA ALA A 16 -2.19 -0.56 -5.63
C ALA A 16 -2.85 0.68 -5.02
N LEU A 17 -2.07 1.62 -4.47
CA LEU A 17 -2.59 2.90 -3.98
C LEU A 17 -3.25 3.73 -5.09
N LYS A 18 -2.67 3.76 -6.29
CA LYS A 18 -3.24 4.51 -7.43
C LYS A 18 -4.56 3.90 -7.90
N VAL A 19 -4.59 2.59 -8.11
CA VAL A 19 -5.80 1.86 -8.54
C VAL A 19 -6.89 1.98 -7.49
N GLY A 20 -6.57 1.70 -6.23
CA GLY A 20 -7.53 1.80 -5.14
C GLY A 20 -8.11 3.21 -4.99
N ASN A 21 -7.28 4.26 -5.07
CA ASN A 21 -7.77 5.64 -4.99
C ASN A 21 -8.65 6.02 -6.19
N ALA A 22 -8.25 5.64 -7.41
CA ALA A 22 -9.05 5.91 -8.60
C ALA A 22 -10.42 5.19 -8.53
N ALA A 23 -10.45 3.98 -7.98
CA ALA A 23 -11.67 3.23 -7.68
C ALA A 23 -12.56 3.90 -6.62
N ALA A 24 -11.96 4.30 -5.50
CA ALA A 24 -12.66 4.98 -4.40
C ALA A 24 -13.35 6.27 -4.89
N LEU A 25 -12.69 7.01 -5.78
CA LEU A 25 -13.14 8.27 -6.39
C LEU A 25 -14.05 8.09 -7.62
N ASN A 26 -14.45 6.87 -7.99
CA ASN A 26 -15.24 6.57 -9.20
C ASN A 26 -14.59 7.06 -10.51
N GLN A 27 -13.25 7.13 -10.55
CA GLN A 27 -12.47 7.53 -11.72
C GLN A 27 -12.04 6.34 -12.59
N MET A 28 -12.42 5.12 -12.19
CA MET A 28 -12.22 3.91 -12.99
C MET A 28 -13.58 3.36 -13.46
N PRO A 29 -13.66 2.82 -14.68
CA PRO A 29 -14.78 1.99 -15.09
C PRO A 29 -14.65 0.61 -14.43
N LEU A 30 -14.66 0.57 -13.09
CA LEU A 30 -14.96 -0.68 -12.42
C LEU A 30 -16.41 -0.96 -12.76
N LYS A 31 -16.66 -2.06 -13.47
CA LYS A 31 -18.01 -2.59 -13.55
C LYS A 31 -18.37 -2.98 -12.13
N HIS A 32 -18.94 -2.05 -11.38
CA HIS A 32 -19.54 -2.38 -10.11
C HIS A 32 -20.79 -3.17 -10.48
N THR A 33 -20.67 -4.50 -10.49
CA THR A 33 -21.81 -5.37 -10.64
C THR A 33 -22.44 -5.44 -9.24
N PRO A 34 -23.60 -4.83 -8.97
CA PRO A 34 -24.30 -5.07 -7.72
C PRO A 34 -24.58 -6.57 -7.66
N GLY A 35 -23.94 -7.28 -6.73
CA GLY A 35 -24.03 -8.75 -6.64
C GLY A 35 -22.71 -9.51 -6.67
N GLU A 36 -21.57 -8.88 -6.98
CA GLU A 36 -20.25 -9.49 -6.72
C GLU A 36 -20.01 -9.50 -5.20
N GLY A 37 -20.39 -10.61 -4.58
CA GLY A 37 -20.18 -10.87 -3.17
C GLY A 37 -19.08 -11.91 -2.93
N LEU A 38 -18.61 -11.99 -1.70
CA LEU A 38 -17.75 -13.10 -1.30
C LEU A 38 -18.61 -14.32 -1.03
N GLU A 39 -18.30 -15.45 -1.65
CA GLU A 39 -18.83 -16.74 -1.20
C GLU A 39 -18.16 -17.10 0.12
N ILE A 40 -18.91 -17.02 1.21
CA ILE A 40 -18.48 -17.48 2.52
C ILE A 40 -19.09 -18.84 2.74
N VAL A 41 -18.24 -19.82 3.01
CA VAL A 41 -18.68 -21.15 3.45
C VAL A 41 -18.79 -21.10 4.96
N ASP A 42 -19.98 -21.39 5.48
CA ASP A 42 -20.16 -21.71 6.88
C ASP A 42 -19.48 -23.06 7.16
N GLU A 43 -18.42 -23.06 7.98
CA GLU A 43 -17.63 -24.26 8.27
C GLU A 43 -18.41 -25.31 9.08
N GLU A 44 -19.45 -24.92 9.82
CA GLU A 44 -20.26 -25.82 10.64
C GLU A 44 -21.38 -26.47 9.81
N THR A 45 -21.99 -25.71 8.90
CA THR A 45 -23.15 -26.18 8.12
C THR A 45 -22.81 -26.56 6.68
N GLY A 46 -21.64 -26.16 6.18
CA GLY A 46 -21.23 -26.28 4.78
C GLY A 46 -22.01 -25.36 3.83
N HIS A 47 -22.86 -24.47 4.37
CA HIS A 47 -23.70 -23.59 3.56
C HIS A 47 -22.87 -22.46 2.95
N ILE A 48 -23.01 -22.27 1.63
CA ILE A 48 -22.38 -21.16 0.93
C ILE A 48 -23.34 -19.98 0.94
N GLN A 49 -22.95 -18.88 1.58
CA GLN A 49 -23.66 -17.61 1.51
C GLN A 49 -22.87 -16.62 0.67
N THR A 50 -23.54 -15.94 -0.26
CA THR A 50 -22.95 -14.81 -0.98
C THR A 50 -23.16 -13.55 -0.13
N VAL A 51 -22.09 -13.03 0.45
CA VAL A 51 -22.12 -11.76 1.19
C VAL A 51 -21.85 -10.62 0.24
N HIS A 52 -22.85 -9.75 0.04
CA HIS A 52 -22.70 -8.55 -0.76
C HIS A 52 -22.11 -7.42 0.07
N PHE A 53 -21.02 -6.83 -0.42
CA PHE A 53 -20.45 -5.64 0.18
C PHE A 53 -21.28 -4.40 -0.17
N ALA A 54 -21.47 -3.49 0.78
CA ALA A 54 -22.08 -2.20 0.51
C ALA A 54 -21.21 -1.40 -0.47
N ASP A 55 -21.81 -0.69 -1.43
CA ASP A 55 -21.08 0.19 -2.34
C ASP A 55 -20.61 1.45 -1.58
N ASN A 56 -19.35 1.44 -1.15
CA ASN A 56 -18.68 2.56 -0.52
C ASN A 56 -17.22 2.67 -0.99
N ALA A 57 -16.59 3.81 -0.73
CA ALA A 57 -15.24 4.10 -1.20
C ALA A 57 -14.19 3.06 -0.76
N VAL A 58 -14.28 2.54 0.47
CA VAL A 58 -13.34 1.55 1.02
C VAL A 58 -13.50 0.20 0.32
N ASN A 59 -14.74 -0.23 0.09
CA ASN A 59 -15.02 -1.48 -0.59
C ASN A 59 -14.60 -1.41 -2.07
N ARG A 60 -14.86 -0.28 -2.76
CA ARG A 60 -14.35 -0.06 -4.12
C ARG A 60 -12.82 -0.09 -4.18
N PHE A 61 -12.15 0.55 -3.21
CA PHE A 61 -10.70 0.54 -3.08
C PHE A 61 -10.16 -0.89 -2.98
N GLY A 62 -10.70 -1.68 -2.05
CA GLY A 62 -10.26 -3.06 -1.82
C GLY A 62 -10.52 -3.99 -3.01
N VAL A 63 -11.74 -3.94 -3.57
CA VAL A 63 -12.14 -4.78 -4.71
C VAL A 63 -11.26 -4.48 -5.93
N ALA A 64 -10.95 -3.22 -6.20
CA ALA A 64 -10.07 -2.85 -7.31
C ALA A 64 -8.67 -3.44 -7.17
N ILE A 65 -8.10 -3.40 -5.96
CA ILE A 65 -6.79 -4.01 -5.70
C ILE A 65 -6.88 -5.53 -5.84
N ALA A 66 -7.94 -6.17 -5.34
CA ALA A 66 -8.12 -7.62 -5.48
C ALA A 66 -8.20 -8.06 -6.95
N HIS A 67 -8.88 -7.28 -7.80
CA HIS A 67 -8.94 -7.55 -9.24
C HIS A 67 -7.58 -7.50 -9.93
N GLU A 68 -6.73 -6.53 -9.55
CA GLU A 68 -5.40 -6.39 -10.13
C GLU A 68 -4.40 -7.39 -9.54
N PHE A 69 -4.56 -7.75 -8.27
CA PHE A 69 -3.61 -8.55 -7.51
C PHE A 69 -4.28 -9.81 -6.96
N ASP A 70 -3.95 -10.93 -7.63
CA ASP A 70 -4.18 -12.32 -7.23
C ASP A 70 -5.57 -12.69 -6.66
N ASN A 71 -6.60 -11.88 -6.90
CA ASN A 71 -7.99 -12.09 -6.48
C ASN A 71 -8.11 -12.62 -5.05
N MET A 72 -7.66 -11.82 -4.09
CA MET A 72 -7.65 -12.15 -2.66
C MET A 72 -6.63 -13.23 -2.27
N GLY A 73 -5.54 -13.36 -3.03
CA GLY A 73 -4.42 -14.19 -2.64
C GLY A 73 -3.47 -13.49 -1.65
N SER A 74 -2.32 -14.12 -1.44
CA SER A 74 -1.26 -13.64 -0.55
C SER A 74 -0.82 -12.20 -0.82
N LYS A 75 -0.80 -11.80 -2.11
CA LYS A 75 -0.32 -10.48 -2.53
C LYS A 75 -1.35 -9.40 -2.20
N PHE A 76 -2.62 -9.63 -2.49
CA PHE A 76 -3.71 -8.75 -2.07
C PHE A 76 -3.64 -8.45 -0.56
N PHE A 77 -3.58 -9.48 0.29
CA PHE A 77 -3.53 -9.29 1.73
C PHE A 77 -2.26 -8.56 2.18
N SER A 78 -1.10 -8.87 1.59
CA SER A 78 0.16 -8.19 1.91
C SER A 78 0.12 -6.70 1.55
N LEU A 79 -0.49 -6.35 0.41
CA LEU A 79 -0.69 -4.96 0.00
C LEU A 79 -1.67 -4.24 0.92
N MET A 80 -2.82 -4.83 1.22
CA MET A 80 -3.85 -4.24 2.09
C MET A 80 -3.34 -3.99 3.50
N THR A 81 -2.60 -4.94 4.09
CA THR A 81 -1.99 -4.78 5.41
C THR A 81 -0.99 -3.63 5.44
N ARG A 82 -0.13 -3.52 4.41
CA ARG A 82 0.85 -2.42 4.27
C ARG A 82 0.19 -1.07 4.06
N ILE A 83 -0.85 -1.01 3.24
CA ILE A 83 -1.65 0.22 3.02
C ILE A 83 -2.31 0.65 4.34
N GLY A 84 -2.95 -0.27 5.07
CA GLY A 84 -3.55 0.04 6.37
C GLY A 84 -2.53 0.50 7.42
N ALA A 85 -1.32 -0.04 7.41
CA ALA A 85 -0.22 0.43 8.24
C ALA A 85 0.27 1.83 7.84
N LEU A 86 0.38 2.07 6.53
CA LEU A 86 0.73 3.38 5.99
C LEU A 86 -0.28 4.45 6.39
N MET A 87 -1.58 4.20 6.25
CA MET A 87 -2.62 5.19 6.59
C MET A 87 -2.56 5.60 8.06
N ARG A 88 -2.34 4.65 8.98
CA ARG A 88 -2.11 4.95 10.41
C ARG A 88 -0.83 5.74 10.65
N LEU A 89 0.25 5.44 9.92
CA LEU A 89 1.49 6.21 10.02
C LEU A 89 1.34 7.66 9.58
N LEU A 90 0.46 7.95 8.62
CA LEU A 90 0.22 9.33 8.15
C LEU A 90 -0.42 10.21 9.23
N GLU A 91 -1.01 9.61 10.28
CA GLU A 91 -1.54 10.32 11.44
C GLU A 91 -0.44 10.74 12.44
N ASP A 92 0.78 10.17 12.35
CA ASP A 92 1.91 10.54 13.19
C ASP A 92 2.54 11.86 12.74
N ASP A 93 2.81 12.77 13.68
CA ASP A 93 3.41 14.08 13.40
C ASP A 93 4.76 13.99 12.66
N ARG A 94 5.51 12.91 12.84
CA ARG A 94 6.79 12.65 12.15
C ARG A 94 6.61 12.32 10.68
N ALA A 95 5.41 12.00 10.22
CA ALA A 95 5.11 11.81 8.80
C ALA A 95 5.05 13.12 8.02
N LYS A 96 4.80 14.26 8.70
CA LYS A 96 4.63 15.59 8.07
C LYS A 96 5.72 15.97 7.04
N PRO A 97 7.02 15.72 7.26
CA PRO A 97 8.07 16.03 6.27
C PRO A 97 8.00 15.18 4.98
N TYR A 98 7.33 14.04 5.06
CA TYR A 98 7.18 13.05 3.99
C TYR A 98 5.85 13.14 3.27
N VAL A 99 4.97 14.05 3.69
CA VAL A 99 3.63 14.22 3.17
C VAL A 99 3.45 15.66 2.72
N GLN A 100 2.87 15.84 1.54
CA GLN A 100 2.50 17.14 1.02
C GLN A 100 1.01 17.13 0.65
N LEU A 101 0.26 18.06 1.23
CA LEU A 101 -1.13 18.30 0.86
C LEU A 101 -1.17 19.20 -0.38
N GLU A 102 -1.90 18.79 -1.40
CA GLU A 102 -2.17 19.56 -2.61
C GLU A 102 -3.67 19.56 -2.89
N GLY A 103 -4.38 20.53 -2.31
CA GLY A 103 -5.85 20.56 -2.35
C GLY A 103 -6.44 19.33 -1.65
N GLU A 104 -7.26 18.58 -2.36
CA GLU A 104 -7.87 17.32 -1.88
C GLU A 104 -6.92 16.12 -1.98
N PHE A 105 -5.69 16.31 -2.49
CA PHE A 105 -4.73 15.23 -2.70
C PHE A 105 -3.66 15.20 -1.63
N THR A 106 -3.30 13.99 -1.20
CA THR A 106 -2.15 13.75 -0.34
C THR A 106 -1.03 13.11 -1.15
N LYS A 107 0.08 13.82 -1.31
CA LYS A 107 1.31 13.27 -1.91
C LYS A 107 2.20 12.70 -0.82
N ILE A 108 2.57 11.43 -0.98
CA ILE A 108 3.48 10.74 -0.07
C ILE A 108 4.83 10.62 -0.79
N ARG A 109 5.93 10.98 -0.12
CA ARG A 109 7.28 10.83 -0.68
C ARG A 109 7.58 9.36 -0.96
N ASN A 110 8.18 9.08 -2.12
CA ASN A 110 8.54 7.71 -2.54
C ASN A 110 9.34 6.95 -1.47
N ALA A 111 10.24 7.63 -0.74
CA ALA A 111 11.01 6.99 0.33
C ALA A 111 10.12 6.31 1.40
N MET A 112 8.97 6.89 1.72
CA MET A 112 8.03 6.32 2.68
C MET A 112 7.33 5.09 2.11
N ILE A 113 6.97 5.13 0.82
CA ILE A 113 6.40 3.97 0.10
C ILE A 113 7.42 2.83 0.01
N GLU A 114 8.65 3.12 -0.42
CA GLU A 114 9.72 2.14 -0.55
C GLU A 114 10.08 1.50 0.81
N THR A 115 10.12 2.30 1.88
CA THR A 115 10.34 1.77 3.23
C THR A 115 9.16 0.89 3.64
N MET A 116 7.92 1.37 3.48
CA MET A 116 6.72 0.60 3.80
C MET A 116 6.59 -0.69 3.00
N ALA A 117 7.09 -0.76 1.76
CA ALA A 117 7.00 -1.95 0.93
C ALA A 117 7.78 -3.14 1.51
N SER A 118 8.89 -2.87 2.22
CA SER A 118 9.79 -3.90 2.73
C SER A 118 9.88 -3.96 4.27
N PHE A 119 9.41 -2.93 4.98
CA PHE A 119 9.52 -2.89 6.44
C PHE A 119 8.76 -4.06 7.09
N PRO A 120 9.29 -4.67 8.17
CA PRO A 120 8.57 -5.69 8.91
C PRO A 120 7.31 -5.12 9.58
N ILE A 121 6.17 -5.77 9.33
CA ILE A 121 4.87 -5.44 9.93
C ILE A 121 4.36 -6.71 10.62
N SER A 122 3.52 -6.59 11.64
CA SER A 122 2.80 -7.71 12.22
C SER A 122 1.68 -8.20 11.27
N PRO A 123 1.20 -9.44 11.41
CA PRO A 123 0.07 -9.94 10.62
C PRO A 123 -1.19 -9.06 10.72
N GLU A 124 -1.41 -8.42 11.87
CA GLU A 124 -2.50 -7.49 12.13
C GLU A 124 -2.24 -6.08 11.58
N GLY A 125 -1.07 -5.87 10.95
CA GLY A 125 -0.68 -4.60 10.34
C GLY A 125 0.04 -3.64 11.28
N PHE A 126 0.39 -4.00 12.51
CA PHE A 126 1.13 -3.10 13.40
C PHE A 126 2.62 -3.07 13.06
N LEU A 127 3.27 -1.93 13.24
CA LEU A 127 4.71 -1.80 13.06
C LEU A 127 5.32 -0.97 14.18
N ASP A 128 6.61 -1.15 14.42
CA ASP A 128 7.40 -0.31 15.32
C ASP A 128 7.66 1.04 14.64
N VAL A 129 6.91 2.05 15.08
CA VAL A 129 6.89 3.39 14.47
C VAL A 129 8.25 4.09 14.64
N ASP A 130 8.88 3.97 15.81
CA ASP A 130 10.18 4.58 16.09
C ASP A 130 11.26 3.99 15.19
N ARG A 131 11.26 2.65 15.06
CA ARG A 131 12.17 1.95 14.17
C ARG A 131 11.90 2.25 12.70
N PHE A 132 10.64 2.46 12.32
CA PHE A 132 10.27 2.83 10.95
C PHE A 132 10.88 4.16 10.56
N PHE A 133 10.65 5.22 11.34
CA PHE A 133 11.22 6.55 11.02
C PHE A 133 12.74 6.55 11.09
N SER A 134 13.34 5.84 12.05
CA SER A 134 14.78 5.64 12.11
C SER A 134 15.34 4.97 10.85
N HIS A 135 14.58 4.07 10.21
CA HIS A 135 14.98 3.43 8.95
C HIS A 135 14.79 4.35 7.74
N LEU A 136 13.70 5.12 7.73
CA LEU A 136 13.36 6.07 6.69
C LEU A 136 14.41 7.19 6.57
N GLU A 137 14.86 7.74 7.70
CA GLU A 137 15.92 8.75 7.76
C GLU A 137 17.24 8.22 7.18
N LYS A 138 17.67 7.04 7.61
CA LYS A 138 18.90 6.38 7.12
C LYS A 138 18.84 6.07 5.62
N SER A 139 17.65 5.83 5.09
CA SER A 139 17.44 5.55 3.66
C SER A 139 17.45 6.83 2.82
N GLY A 140 17.14 7.98 3.42
CA GLY A 140 17.28 9.31 2.81
C GLY A 140 18.75 9.72 2.63
N ASP A 141 19.58 9.50 3.66
CA ASP A 141 21.00 9.88 3.65
C ASP A 141 21.87 9.09 2.65
N LYS A 142 21.48 7.85 2.33
CA LYS A 142 22.20 7.07 1.32
C LYS A 142 22.01 7.59 -0.10
N ARG A 143 20.88 8.25 -0.41
CA ARG A 143 20.62 8.79 -1.76
C ARG A 143 21.32 10.12 -2.03
N THR A 144 21.54 10.94 -1.01
CA THR A 144 22.32 12.19 -1.15
C THR A 144 23.80 11.91 -1.40
N CYS A 145 24.35 10.82 -0.86
CA CYS A 145 25.75 10.43 -1.09
C CYS A 145 26.03 9.85 -2.50
N GLN A 146 25.05 9.28 -3.20
CA GLN A 146 25.28 8.70 -4.53
C GLN A 146 25.18 9.73 -5.67
N ALA A 147 24.43 10.82 -5.49
CA ALA A 147 24.35 11.90 -6.47
C ALA A 147 25.65 12.73 -6.60
N GLY A 148 26.55 12.65 -5.62
CA GLY A 148 27.82 13.39 -5.60
C GLY A 148 29.00 12.70 -6.30
N LYS A 149 28.87 11.46 -6.78
CA LYS A 149 30.01 10.67 -7.30
C LYS A 149 30.16 10.62 -8.83
N THR A 150 29.33 11.33 -9.60
CA THR A 150 29.34 11.24 -11.08
C THR A 150 29.71 12.56 -11.80
N ARG A 151 30.36 13.51 -11.12
CA ARG A 151 30.92 14.72 -11.75
C ARG A 151 32.33 15.00 -11.24
N ASP A 152 33.28 14.08 -11.46
CA ASP A 152 34.71 14.42 -11.37
C ASP A 152 35.60 13.40 -12.11
N SER A 153 35.24 13.05 -13.34
CA SER A 153 36.09 12.14 -14.16
C SER A 153 36.04 12.46 -15.65
N ARG A 154 35.95 13.74 -16.01
CA ARG A 154 36.28 14.23 -17.35
C ARG A 154 36.91 15.61 -17.24
N LEU A 155 38.20 15.64 -16.91
CA LEU A 155 39.17 16.64 -17.33
C LEU A 155 40.54 16.17 -16.82
N ASN A 156 41.39 15.76 -17.76
CA ASN A 156 42.86 15.65 -17.74
C ASN A 156 43.37 14.30 -18.24
N GLY A 157 44.07 14.34 -19.38
CA GLY A 157 44.88 13.26 -19.93
C GLY A 157 44.58 12.99 -21.39
#